data_AF-A0A9X9WQP1-F1
#
_entry.id   AF-A0A9X9WQP1-F1
#
_cell.length_a   1.000
_cell.length_b   1.000
_cell.length_c   1.000
_cell.angle_alpha   90.00
_cell.angle_beta   90.00
_cell.angle_gamma   90.00
#
_symmetry.space_group_name_H-M   'P 1'
#
loop_
_entity.id
_entity.type
_entity.pdbx_description
1 polymer ?
#
loop_
_entity_poly.entity_id
_entity_poly.type
_entity_poly.pdbx_seq_one_letter_code
_entity_poly.pdbx_strand_id
1 'polypeptide(L)'
;MRGGTAALMGVLALAIWPGRVPAYVPENAVMLFAPGSAEISQAARDALLAFLRPPRPAPFRGQCIVAHADRGPGAAALARARADAVAAMMARQGVNRADIAIEARGDASPARLAPPGTAEPMNDRVELSPCPGPRLAGVAAAQAMVLDAAIVPPHVAAMASLIARALGCVAPEVPRDALALPAFDCPPEVPPQAVPAVTVGRMEGSRRIAVTLEWPAGFGAAPDRARAAAGAVLDHFGFAPGPSLAALGGGA
;
A
#
# COMPACT_ATOMS: atom_id res chain seq x y z
N MET A 1 -6.92 29.01 12.72
CA MET A 1 -6.90 27.56 13.00
C MET A 1 -7.40 26.80 11.79
N ARG A 2 -6.49 26.22 10.99
CA ARG A 2 -6.72 25.03 10.14
C ARG A 2 -5.35 24.39 9.98
N GLY A 3 -5.13 23.25 10.66
CA GLY A 3 -3.92 22.45 10.54
C GLY A 3 -3.86 21.84 9.15
N GLY A 4 -2.73 22.01 8.47
CA GLY A 4 -2.46 21.37 7.18
C GLY A 4 -1.54 20.16 7.40
N THR A 5 -2.10 18.96 7.31
CA THR A 5 -1.33 17.73 7.13
C THR A 5 -0.78 17.69 5.70
N ALA A 6 0.54 17.73 5.55
CA ALA A 6 1.19 17.47 4.27
C ALA A 6 1.49 15.97 4.16
N ALA A 7 0.71 15.25 3.35
CA ALA A 7 1.01 13.87 2.95
C ALA A 7 1.86 13.91 1.67
N LEU A 8 3.08 13.40 1.75
CA LEU A 8 4.00 13.30 0.61
C LEU A 8 3.68 12.03 -0.21
N MET A 9 3.13 12.17 -1.41
CA MET A 9 3.02 11.09 -2.40
C MET A 9 3.86 11.48 -3.63
N GLY A 10 5.06 10.90 -3.75
CA GLY A 10 5.96 11.12 -4.87
C GLY A 10 5.81 10.03 -5.94
N VAL A 11 5.48 10.44 -7.17
CA VAL A 11 5.42 9.59 -8.37
C VAL A 11 6.80 9.56 -9.04
N LEU A 12 7.25 8.34 -9.38
CA LEU A 12 8.53 8.04 -10.03
C LEU A 12 8.45 8.30 -11.55
N ALA A 13 9.43 8.99 -12.13
CA ALA A 13 9.69 8.97 -13.57
C ALA A 13 11.06 8.32 -13.84
N LEU A 14 11.06 7.42 -14.82
CA LEU A 14 12.03 6.35 -15.05
C LEU A 14 13.38 6.81 -15.62
N ALA A 15 14.47 6.25 -15.08
CA ALA A 15 15.70 6.02 -15.84
C ALA A 15 15.47 4.82 -16.77
N ILE A 16 15.64 5.03 -18.07
CA ILE A 16 15.43 4.04 -19.12
C ILE A 16 16.64 3.09 -19.16
N TRP A 17 16.49 1.92 -18.55
CA TRP A 17 17.27 0.74 -18.90
C TRP A 17 16.59 0.03 -20.08
N PRO A 18 17.33 -0.49 -21.09
CA PRO A 18 16.75 -1.34 -22.13
C PRO A 18 16.56 -2.75 -21.54
N GLY A 19 15.74 -2.85 -20.50
CA GLY A 19 15.31 -4.11 -19.91
C GLY A 19 13.85 -4.31 -20.29
N ARG A 20 13.59 -5.34 -21.11
CA ARG A 20 12.30 -6.00 -21.36
C ARG A 20 11.08 -5.17 -20.96
N VAL A 21 10.33 -4.69 -21.95
CA VAL A 21 8.96 -4.19 -21.76
C VAL A 21 8.29 -5.07 -20.70
N PRO A 22 7.94 -4.54 -19.51
CA PRO A 22 7.25 -5.35 -18.54
C PRO A 22 6.01 -5.84 -19.25
N ALA A 23 5.87 -7.16 -19.42
CA ALA A 23 4.58 -7.72 -19.81
C ALA A 23 3.60 -7.17 -18.78
N TYR A 24 2.71 -6.27 -19.21
CA TYR A 24 1.75 -5.60 -18.35
C TYR A 24 1.04 -6.66 -17.51
N VAL A 25 1.35 -6.68 -16.22
CA VAL A 25 0.72 -7.59 -15.26
C VAL A 25 -0.45 -6.82 -14.68
N PRO A 26 -1.70 -7.19 -14.98
CA PRO A 26 -2.81 -6.59 -14.27
C PRO A 26 -2.65 -6.90 -12.77
N GLU A 27 -2.52 -5.84 -11.96
CA GLU A 27 -2.56 -5.92 -10.50
C GLU A 27 -3.91 -6.42 -10.04
N ASN A 28 -4.97 -6.11 -10.77
CA ASN A 28 -6.32 -6.61 -10.54
C ASN A 28 -6.99 -7.00 -11.87
N ALA A 29 -7.91 -7.94 -11.84
CA ALA A 29 -8.79 -8.25 -12.96
C ALA A 29 -10.25 -8.24 -12.51
N VAL A 30 -11.14 -7.76 -13.37
CA VAL A 30 -12.59 -7.80 -13.16
C VAL A 30 -13.21 -8.68 -14.23
N MET A 31 -13.97 -9.68 -13.79
CA MET A 31 -14.71 -10.59 -14.65
C MET A 31 -16.19 -10.27 -14.53
N LEU A 32 -16.84 -9.92 -15.63
CA LEU A 32 -18.28 -9.71 -15.68
C LEU A 32 -19.00 -11.02 -15.98
N PHE A 33 -20.17 -11.18 -15.36
CA PHE A 33 -21.05 -12.33 -15.53
C PHE A 33 -22.37 -11.88 -16.15
N ALA A 34 -23.02 -12.79 -16.87
CA ALA A 34 -24.39 -12.55 -17.29
C ALA A 34 -25.32 -12.46 -16.05
N PRO A 35 -26.38 -11.63 -16.10
CA PRO A 35 -27.34 -11.54 -15.03
C PRO A 35 -27.89 -12.92 -14.63
N GLY A 36 -27.91 -13.20 -13.33
CA GLY A 36 -28.39 -14.48 -12.79
C GLY A 36 -27.51 -15.70 -13.08
N SER A 37 -26.37 -15.55 -13.76
CA SER A 37 -25.50 -16.67 -14.17
C SER A 37 -24.19 -16.71 -13.38
N ALA A 38 -23.72 -17.93 -13.10
CA ALA A 38 -22.37 -18.21 -12.61
C ALA A 38 -21.47 -18.82 -13.69
N GLU A 39 -21.94 -18.88 -14.93
CA GLU A 39 -21.16 -19.41 -16.05
C GLU A 39 -20.07 -18.42 -16.47
N ILE A 40 -18.85 -18.94 -16.61
CA ILE A 40 -17.71 -18.14 -17.07
C ILE A 40 -17.77 -18.04 -18.59
N SER A 41 -18.06 -16.83 -19.08
CA SER A 41 -18.02 -16.51 -20.52
C SER A 41 -16.61 -16.67 -21.09
N GLN A 42 -16.50 -16.75 -22.42
CA GLN A 42 -15.19 -16.81 -23.09
C GLN A 42 -14.33 -15.59 -22.77
N ALA A 43 -14.91 -14.38 -22.80
CA ALA A 43 -14.22 -13.14 -22.46
C ALA A 43 -13.69 -13.13 -21.01
N ALA A 44 -14.50 -13.61 -20.06
CA ALA A 44 -14.09 -13.72 -18.66
C ALA A 44 -12.95 -14.76 -18.49
N ARG A 45 -13.01 -15.86 -19.24
CA ARG A 45 -11.95 -16.86 -19.29
C ARG A 45 -10.64 -16.29 -19.83
N ASP A 46 -10.69 -15.50 -20.91
CA ASP A 46 -9.50 -14.88 -21.49
C ASP A 46 -8.87 -13.86 -20.53
N ALA A 47 -9.70 -13.08 -19.84
CA ALA A 47 -9.25 -12.17 -18.78
C ALA A 47 -8.56 -12.90 -17.61
N LEU A 48 -9.12 -14.04 -17.16
CA LEU A 48 -8.51 -14.87 -16.13
C LEU A 48 -7.15 -15.42 -16.57
N LEU A 49 -7.05 -15.94 -17.79
CA LEU A 49 -5.78 -16.48 -18.30
C LEU A 49 -4.71 -15.39 -18.44
N ALA A 50 -5.09 -14.19 -18.88
CA ALA A 50 -4.19 -13.04 -18.90
C ALA A 50 -3.70 -12.67 -17.50
N PHE A 51 -4.58 -12.72 -16.50
CA PHE A 51 -4.24 -12.45 -15.10
C PHE A 51 -3.28 -13.49 -14.47
N LEU A 52 -3.36 -14.76 -14.89
CA LEU A 52 -2.53 -15.85 -14.37
C LEU A 52 -1.17 -16.03 -15.06
N ARG A 53 -0.95 -15.44 -16.25
CA ARG A 53 0.26 -15.62 -17.08
C ARG A 53 1.60 -15.21 -16.46
N PRO A 54 1.75 -14.06 -15.78
CA PRO A 54 3.05 -13.61 -15.31
C PRO A 54 3.48 -14.27 -14.00
N PRO A 55 4.79 -14.58 -13.80
CA PRO A 55 5.29 -15.11 -12.54
C PRO A 55 5.08 -14.09 -11.41
N ARG A 56 4.35 -14.47 -10.37
CA ARG A 56 4.11 -13.60 -9.20
C ARG A 56 5.33 -13.65 -8.26
N PRO A 57 5.78 -12.50 -7.71
CA PRO A 57 6.89 -12.46 -6.78
C PRO A 57 6.58 -13.25 -5.49
N ALA A 58 7.64 -13.75 -4.83
CA ALA A 58 7.56 -14.74 -3.76
C ALA A 58 6.60 -14.47 -2.57
N PRO A 59 6.25 -13.23 -2.16
CA PRO A 59 5.26 -13.04 -1.09
C PRO A 59 3.80 -13.08 -1.56
N PHE A 60 3.52 -13.04 -2.87
CA PHE A 60 2.16 -12.97 -3.44
C PHE A 60 1.81 -14.22 -4.25
N ARG A 61 1.98 -15.39 -3.64
CA ARG A 61 1.65 -16.67 -4.29
C ARG A 61 0.16 -17.00 -4.23
N GLY A 62 -0.62 -16.27 -3.43
CA GLY A 62 -2.06 -16.44 -3.31
C GLY A 62 -2.90 -15.62 -4.28
N GLN A 63 -4.16 -16.01 -4.42
CA GLN A 63 -5.17 -15.34 -5.24
C GLN A 63 -6.37 -15.00 -4.37
N CYS A 64 -6.83 -13.76 -4.42
CA CYS A 64 -8.03 -13.32 -3.74
C CYS A 64 -9.14 -13.14 -4.77
N ILE A 65 -10.30 -13.71 -4.45
CA ILE A 65 -11.52 -13.66 -5.25
C ILE A 65 -12.58 -12.97 -4.41
N VAL A 66 -13.04 -11.81 -4.86
CA VAL A 66 -14.20 -11.12 -4.28
C VAL A 66 -15.32 -11.16 -5.29
N ALA A 67 -16.39 -11.87 -4.96
CA ALA A 67 -17.54 -12.02 -5.85
C ALA A 67 -18.73 -11.19 -5.41
N HIS A 68 -19.39 -10.61 -6.41
CA HIS A 68 -20.55 -9.74 -6.27
C HIS A 68 -21.70 -10.28 -7.12
N ALA A 69 -22.89 -9.89 -6.73
CA ALA A 69 -24.09 -10.08 -7.53
C ALA A 69 -24.94 -8.82 -7.46
N ASP A 70 -25.70 -8.60 -8.52
CA ASP A 70 -26.69 -7.54 -8.49
C ASP A 70 -27.79 -7.82 -7.45
N ARG A 71 -28.50 -6.76 -7.04
CA ARG A 71 -29.52 -6.84 -5.99
C ARG A 71 -30.64 -7.78 -6.42
N GLY A 72 -30.91 -8.79 -5.59
CA GLY A 72 -31.99 -9.73 -5.84
C GLY A 72 -32.00 -10.91 -4.86
N PRO A 73 -33.07 -11.71 -4.87
CA PRO A 73 -33.14 -12.92 -4.06
C PRO A 73 -31.99 -13.86 -4.43
N GLY A 74 -31.26 -14.33 -3.43
CA GLY A 74 -30.14 -15.25 -3.63
C GLY A 74 -28.83 -14.60 -4.09
N ALA A 75 -28.69 -13.26 -4.06
CA ALA A 75 -27.47 -12.55 -4.46
C ALA A 75 -26.20 -13.11 -3.78
N ALA A 76 -26.26 -13.40 -2.47
CA ALA A 76 -25.15 -14.00 -1.73
C ALA A 76 -24.77 -15.41 -2.26
N ALA A 77 -25.76 -16.25 -2.55
CA ALA A 77 -25.55 -17.59 -3.09
C ALA A 77 -24.99 -17.53 -4.52
N LEU A 78 -25.49 -16.61 -5.35
CA LEU A 78 -25.02 -16.40 -6.70
C LEU A 78 -23.57 -15.88 -6.74
N ALA A 79 -23.25 -14.90 -5.89
CA ALA A 79 -21.87 -14.42 -5.73
C ALA A 79 -20.94 -15.57 -5.31
N ARG A 80 -21.36 -16.42 -4.37
CA ARG A 80 -20.58 -17.59 -3.97
C ARG A 80 -20.38 -18.58 -5.12
N ALA A 81 -21.43 -18.89 -5.88
CA ALA A 81 -21.34 -19.78 -7.05
C ALA A 81 -20.36 -19.25 -8.10
N ARG A 82 -20.35 -17.94 -8.36
CA ARG A 82 -19.38 -17.28 -9.25
C ARG A 82 -17.95 -17.42 -8.74
N ALA A 83 -17.72 -17.15 -7.46
CA ALA A 83 -16.40 -17.30 -6.86
C ALA A 83 -15.87 -18.73 -6.98
N ASP A 84 -16.73 -19.73 -6.69
CA ASP A 84 -16.37 -21.14 -6.78
C ASP A 84 -16.11 -21.58 -8.23
N ALA A 85 -16.84 -21.05 -9.21
CA ALA A 85 -16.58 -21.28 -10.63
C ALA A 85 -15.21 -20.77 -11.05
N VAL A 86 -14.85 -19.54 -10.62
CA VAL A 86 -13.55 -18.94 -10.92
C VAL A 86 -12.42 -19.69 -10.22
N ALA A 87 -12.58 -20.05 -8.94
CA ALA A 87 -11.62 -20.86 -8.20
C ALA A 87 -11.39 -22.23 -8.84
N ALA A 88 -12.46 -22.90 -9.30
CA ALA A 88 -12.36 -24.17 -10.02
C ALA A 88 -11.61 -24.00 -11.34
N MET A 89 -11.80 -22.88 -12.04
CA MET A 89 -11.07 -22.58 -13.26
C MET A 89 -9.58 -22.30 -13.00
N MET A 90 -9.26 -21.51 -11.97
CA MET A 90 -7.89 -21.28 -11.51
C MET A 90 -7.20 -22.60 -11.15
N ALA A 91 -7.90 -23.50 -10.45
CA ALA A 91 -7.37 -24.82 -10.10
C ALA A 91 -7.02 -25.67 -11.34
N ARG A 92 -7.84 -25.61 -12.40
CA ARG A 92 -7.52 -26.25 -13.70
C ARG A 92 -6.28 -25.67 -14.38
N GLN A 93 -5.88 -24.45 -14.04
CA GLN A 93 -4.65 -23.80 -14.53
C GLN A 93 -3.45 -24.04 -13.60
N GLY A 94 -3.58 -24.91 -12.59
CA GLY A 94 -2.50 -25.27 -11.68
C GLY A 94 -2.41 -24.39 -10.42
N VAL A 95 -3.34 -23.46 -10.21
CA VAL A 95 -3.41 -22.72 -8.93
C VAL A 95 -3.89 -23.66 -7.84
N ASN A 96 -3.10 -23.83 -6.78
CA ASN A 96 -3.52 -24.67 -5.67
C ASN A 96 -4.68 -23.99 -4.91
N ARG A 97 -5.79 -24.71 -4.69
CA ARG A 97 -7.00 -24.16 -4.07
C ARG A 97 -6.76 -23.59 -2.67
N ALA A 98 -5.79 -24.12 -1.92
CA ALA A 98 -5.44 -23.57 -0.60
C ALA A 98 -4.65 -22.25 -0.67
N ASP A 99 -4.26 -21.80 -1.86
CA ASP A 99 -3.72 -20.46 -2.12
C ASP A 99 -4.80 -19.47 -2.56
N ILE A 100 -6.08 -19.90 -2.67
CA ILE A 100 -7.19 -19.07 -3.10
C ILE A 100 -8.03 -18.65 -1.88
N ALA A 101 -8.10 -17.35 -1.61
CA ALA A 101 -9.04 -16.77 -0.66
C ALA A 101 -10.32 -16.36 -1.39
N ILE A 102 -11.48 -16.73 -0.85
CA ILE A 102 -12.79 -16.43 -1.43
C ILE A 102 -13.59 -15.59 -0.46
N GLU A 103 -14.11 -14.46 -0.96
CA GLU A 103 -15.10 -13.64 -0.30
C GLU A 103 -16.31 -13.47 -1.24
N ALA A 104 -17.51 -13.74 -0.73
CA ALA A 104 -18.76 -13.57 -1.48
C ALA A 104 -19.58 -12.46 -0.81
N ARG A 105 -19.62 -11.29 -1.44
CA ARG A 105 -20.28 -10.09 -0.89
C ARG A 105 -21.74 -9.94 -1.30
N GLY A 106 -22.22 -10.75 -2.24
CA GLY A 106 -23.57 -10.60 -2.79
C GLY A 106 -23.78 -9.18 -3.32
N ASP A 107 -24.86 -8.54 -2.89
CA ASP A 107 -25.25 -7.17 -3.25
C ASP A 107 -24.80 -6.10 -2.22
N ALA A 108 -23.97 -6.47 -1.24
CA ALA A 108 -23.55 -5.57 -0.15
C ALA A 108 -22.61 -4.43 -0.61
N SER A 109 -22.01 -4.55 -1.81
CA SER A 109 -21.05 -3.58 -2.35
C SER A 109 -21.22 -3.43 -3.88
N PRO A 110 -22.30 -2.76 -4.32
CA PRO A 110 -22.55 -2.54 -5.74
C PRO A 110 -21.46 -1.63 -6.33
N ALA A 111 -20.99 -1.96 -7.53
CA ALA A 111 -20.11 -1.08 -8.29
C ALA A 111 -20.87 0.15 -8.78
N ARG A 112 -22.16 -0.03 -9.10
CA ARG A 112 -23.05 1.04 -9.52
C ARG A 112 -24.44 0.83 -8.94
N LEU A 113 -25.02 1.91 -8.44
CA LEU A 113 -26.39 1.90 -7.95
C LEU A 113 -27.35 1.90 -9.15
N ALA A 114 -28.29 0.96 -9.16
CA ALA A 114 -29.42 0.93 -10.08
C ALA A 114 -30.73 1.27 -9.35
N PRO A 115 -31.71 1.89 -10.05
CA PRO A 115 -33.08 2.01 -9.54
C PRO A 115 -33.65 0.66 -9.08
N PRO A 116 -34.57 0.66 -8.10
CA PRO A 116 -35.25 -0.57 -7.67
C PRO A 116 -35.91 -1.29 -8.85
N GLY A 117 -35.71 -2.61 -8.95
CA GLY A 117 -36.28 -3.44 -10.00
C GLY A 117 -35.55 -3.36 -11.36
N THR A 118 -34.45 -2.63 -11.44
CA THR A 118 -33.60 -2.60 -12.65
C THR A 118 -32.28 -3.32 -12.38
N ALA A 119 -31.83 -4.11 -13.37
CA ALA A 119 -30.56 -4.82 -13.27
C ALA A 119 -29.40 -3.90 -13.67
N GLU A 120 -28.28 -3.99 -12.95
CA GLU A 120 -27.02 -3.31 -13.26
C GLU A 120 -25.91 -4.34 -13.50
N PRO A 121 -25.57 -4.62 -14.78
CA PRO A 121 -24.59 -5.62 -15.15
C PRO A 121 -23.20 -5.43 -14.52
N MET A 122 -22.81 -4.20 -14.15
CA MET A 122 -21.53 -3.97 -13.46
C MET A 122 -21.51 -4.54 -12.03
N ASN A 123 -22.67 -4.81 -11.42
CA ASN A 123 -22.75 -5.45 -10.11
C ASN A 123 -22.54 -6.97 -10.19
N ASP A 124 -22.77 -7.57 -11.35
CA ASP A 124 -22.55 -8.98 -11.63
C ASP A 124 -21.09 -9.25 -11.99
N ARG A 125 -20.21 -9.20 -10.99
CA ARG A 125 -18.76 -9.27 -11.21
C ARG A 125 -18.01 -10.14 -10.20
N VAL A 126 -16.82 -10.55 -10.60
CA VAL A 126 -15.78 -11.10 -9.72
C VAL A 126 -14.53 -10.25 -9.88
N GLU A 127 -14.00 -9.78 -8.77
CA GLU A 127 -12.74 -9.05 -8.66
C GLU A 127 -11.63 -10.02 -8.25
N LEU A 128 -10.50 -9.95 -8.94
CA LEU A 128 -9.33 -10.79 -8.73
C LEU A 128 -8.14 -9.92 -8.39
N SER A 129 -7.41 -10.30 -7.35
CA SER A 129 -6.17 -9.64 -6.96
C SER A 129 -5.16 -10.65 -6.40
N PRO A 130 -3.85 -10.43 -6.58
CA PRO A 130 -2.83 -11.14 -5.83
C PRO A 130 -2.98 -10.85 -4.34
N CYS A 131 -2.81 -11.87 -3.53
CA CYS A 131 -2.70 -11.70 -2.10
C CYS A 131 -1.74 -12.75 -1.53
N PRO A 132 -1.36 -12.66 -0.25
CA PRO A 132 -0.58 -13.73 0.37
C PRO A 132 -1.24 -15.11 0.24
N GLY A 133 -2.57 -15.17 0.11
CA GLY A 133 -3.35 -16.41 0.02
C GLY A 133 -3.55 -17.04 1.40
N PRO A 134 -4.56 -17.88 1.62
CA PRO A 134 -4.91 -18.38 2.95
C PRO A 134 -3.75 -19.14 3.62
N ARG A 135 -3.03 -19.97 2.87
CA ARG A 135 -1.89 -20.74 3.38
C ARG A 135 -0.72 -19.87 3.81
N LEU A 136 -0.49 -18.74 3.13
CA LEU A 136 0.60 -17.83 3.47
C LEU A 136 0.09 -16.55 4.13
N ALA A 137 -1.19 -16.36 4.43
CA ALA A 137 -1.67 -15.14 5.08
C ALA A 137 -1.07 -15.02 6.48
N GLY A 138 -1.08 -16.11 7.27
CA GLY A 138 -0.42 -16.16 8.56
C GLY A 138 1.12 -16.12 8.45
N VAL A 139 1.70 -16.79 7.45
CA VAL A 139 3.16 -16.87 7.27
C VAL A 139 3.73 -15.56 6.73
N ALA A 140 3.06 -14.91 5.78
CA ALA A 140 3.46 -13.64 5.20
C ALA A 140 3.21 -12.49 6.17
N ALA A 141 2.14 -12.52 6.97
CA ALA A 141 1.98 -11.56 8.07
C ALA A 141 3.09 -11.73 9.11
N ALA A 142 3.39 -12.97 9.53
CA ALA A 142 4.48 -13.23 10.46
C ALA A 142 5.86 -12.88 9.87
N GLN A 143 6.13 -13.21 8.60
CA GLN A 143 7.37 -12.86 7.91
C GLN A 143 7.48 -11.35 7.66
N ALA A 144 6.37 -10.68 7.35
CA ALA A 144 6.29 -9.22 7.27
C ALA A 144 6.65 -8.60 8.62
N MET A 145 6.05 -9.05 9.72
CA MET A 145 6.35 -8.56 11.07
C MET A 145 7.82 -8.81 11.46
N VAL A 146 8.38 -9.97 11.13
CA VAL A 146 9.80 -10.29 11.38
C VAL A 146 10.73 -9.43 10.52
N LEU A 147 10.37 -9.21 9.25
CA LEU A 147 11.15 -8.37 8.34
C LEU A 147 11.05 -6.88 8.72
N ASP A 148 9.90 -6.44 9.22
CA ASP A 148 9.65 -5.10 9.76
C ASP A 148 10.51 -4.84 11.01
N ALA A 149 10.55 -5.81 11.93
CA ALA A 149 11.41 -5.75 13.11
C ALA A 149 12.91 -5.74 12.78
N ALA A 150 13.31 -6.27 11.61
CA ALA A 150 14.71 -6.33 11.20
C ALA A 150 15.17 -5.10 10.40
N ILE A 151 14.28 -4.45 9.63
CA ILE A 151 14.62 -3.37 8.71
C ILE A 151 14.35 -1.99 9.32
N VAL A 152 13.20 -1.81 9.98
CA VAL A 152 12.78 -0.47 10.42
C VAL A 152 13.67 0.09 11.53
N PRO A 153 14.01 -0.66 12.61
CA PRO A 153 14.76 -0.07 13.72
C PRO A 153 16.16 0.46 13.38
N PRO A 154 16.96 -0.19 12.50
CA PRO A 154 18.23 0.38 12.03
C PRO A 154 18.07 1.74 11.33
N HIS A 155 17.01 1.92 10.52
CA HIS A 155 16.73 3.22 9.89
C HIS A 155 16.31 4.25 10.93
N VAL A 156 15.46 3.87 11.90
CA VAL A 156 15.05 4.76 12.99
C VAL A 156 16.27 5.24 13.79
N ALA A 157 17.16 4.34 14.21
CA ALA A 157 18.39 4.71 14.93
C ALA A 157 19.32 5.64 14.13
N ALA A 158 19.51 5.37 12.83
CA ALA A 158 20.32 6.22 11.97
C ALA A 158 19.72 7.63 11.84
N MET A 159 18.40 7.73 11.67
CA MET A 159 17.71 9.01 11.51
C MET A 159 17.75 9.87 12.77
N ALA A 160 17.67 9.27 13.96
CA ALA A 160 17.84 10.00 15.21
C ALA A 160 19.18 10.74 15.25
N SER A 161 20.25 10.05 14.87
CA SER A 161 21.60 10.61 14.86
C SER A 161 21.77 11.72 13.83
N LEU A 162 21.20 11.54 12.63
CA LEU A 162 21.29 12.49 11.53
C LEU A 162 20.50 13.78 11.81
N ILE A 163 19.26 13.65 12.28
CA ILE A 163 18.39 14.78 12.58
C ILE A 163 18.93 15.56 13.79
N ALA A 164 19.38 14.87 14.84
CA ALA A 164 19.99 15.52 16.00
C ALA A 164 21.21 16.36 15.58
N ARG A 165 22.08 15.80 14.74
CA ARG A 165 23.23 16.54 14.19
C ARG A 165 22.81 17.74 13.35
N ALA A 166 21.81 17.60 12.49
CA ALA A 166 21.32 18.67 11.63
C ALA A 166 20.69 19.83 12.43
N LEU A 167 20.05 19.53 13.55
CA LEU A 167 19.40 20.52 14.41
C LEU A 167 20.32 21.06 15.53
N GLY A 168 21.47 20.44 15.77
CA GLY A 168 22.34 20.75 16.91
C GLY A 168 21.80 20.24 18.25
N CYS A 169 20.97 19.20 18.22
CA CYS A 169 20.39 18.57 19.41
C CYS A 169 21.21 17.34 19.85
N VAL A 170 20.92 16.84 21.05
CA VAL A 170 21.42 15.54 21.52
C VAL A 170 20.56 14.44 20.91
N ALA A 171 21.19 13.40 20.35
CA ALA A 171 20.47 12.26 19.79
C ALA A 171 19.80 11.46 20.92
N PRO A 172 18.49 11.17 20.83
CA PRO A 172 17.81 10.39 21.85
C PRO A 172 18.28 8.94 21.83
N GLU A 173 18.23 8.26 22.98
CA GLU A 173 18.40 6.81 23.02
C GLU A 173 17.21 6.12 22.32
N VAL A 174 17.50 5.34 21.28
CA VAL A 174 16.47 4.68 20.46
C VAL A 174 16.33 3.21 20.90
N PRO A 175 15.15 2.76 21.37
CA PRO A 175 14.89 1.35 21.64
C PRO A 175 15.09 0.47 20.40
N ARG A 176 15.52 -0.78 20.61
CA ARG A 176 15.85 -1.70 19.51
C ARG A 176 14.70 -2.05 18.57
N ASP A 177 13.47 -1.85 19.01
CA ASP A 177 12.22 -2.13 18.31
C ASP A 177 11.42 -0.86 17.97
N ALA A 178 12.04 0.32 18.14
CA ALA A 178 11.37 1.59 17.92
C ALA A 178 10.95 1.77 16.45
N LEU A 179 9.68 2.17 16.26
CA LEU A 179 9.11 2.56 14.96
C LEU A 179 8.95 4.10 14.84
N ALA A 180 9.14 4.81 15.95
CA ALA A 180 9.09 6.25 16.03
C ALA A 180 10.26 6.76 16.85
N LEU A 181 10.73 7.97 16.53
CA LEU A 181 11.79 8.61 17.31
C LEU A 181 11.24 9.17 18.63
N PRO A 182 11.96 8.96 19.75
CA PRO A 182 11.71 9.70 20.97
C PRO A 182 11.91 11.21 20.74
N ALA A 183 11.41 12.03 21.66
CA ALA A 183 11.61 13.46 21.62
C ALA A 183 13.11 13.81 21.65
N PHE A 184 13.53 14.74 20.79
CA PHE A 184 14.89 15.24 20.78
C PHE A 184 15.11 16.19 21.96
N ASP A 185 16.25 16.03 22.64
CA ASP A 185 16.69 16.98 23.64
C ASP A 185 17.53 18.07 22.95
N CYS A 186 16.92 19.24 22.79
CA CYS A 186 17.48 20.34 22.02
C CYS A 186 17.77 21.54 22.93
N PRO A 187 18.87 22.27 22.69
CA PRO A 187 19.19 23.47 23.47
C PRO A 187 18.14 24.58 23.22
N PRO A 188 18.00 25.55 24.13
CA PRO A 188 16.89 26.52 24.11
C PRO A 188 16.87 27.42 22.87
N GLU A 189 18.00 27.54 22.16
CA GLU A 189 18.11 28.27 20.89
C GLU A 189 17.48 27.50 19.71
N VAL A 190 17.10 26.23 19.90
CA VAL A 190 16.32 25.45 18.95
C VAL A 190 14.84 25.60 19.26
N PRO A 191 14.09 26.34 18.43
CA PRO A 191 12.66 26.49 18.66
C PRO A 191 11.98 25.12 18.51
N PRO A 192 10.98 24.78 19.36
CA PRO A 192 10.22 23.53 19.25
C PRO A 192 9.60 23.33 17.86
N GLN A 193 9.30 24.43 17.16
CA GLN A 193 8.82 24.49 15.78
C GLN A 193 9.78 23.88 14.75
N ALA A 194 11.08 23.79 15.06
CA ALA A 194 12.09 23.21 14.18
C ALA A 194 12.20 21.69 14.31
N VAL A 195 11.71 21.11 15.42
CA VAL A 195 11.92 19.70 15.77
C VAL A 195 10.76 18.86 15.24
N PRO A 196 10.99 17.91 14.32
CA PRO A 196 9.94 17.04 13.84
C PRO A 196 9.70 15.85 14.79
N ALA A 197 8.43 15.44 14.91
CA ALA A 197 8.09 14.07 15.25
C ALA A 197 8.35 13.20 14.02
N VAL A 198 9.02 12.07 14.22
CA VAL A 198 9.45 11.18 13.12
C VAL A 198 8.89 9.80 13.33
N THR A 199 8.18 9.32 12.31
CA THR A 199 7.63 7.96 12.26
C THR A 199 8.18 7.25 11.04
N VAL A 200 8.63 6.01 11.22
CA VAL A 200 9.12 5.18 10.13
C VAL A 200 8.30 3.90 10.11
N GLY A 201 7.75 3.59 8.93
CA GLY A 201 6.96 2.37 8.74
C GLY A 201 7.24 1.77 7.38
N ARG A 202 6.94 0.48 7.20
CA ARG A 202 6.95 -0.14 5.88
C ARG A 202 5.63 0.13 5.17
N MET A 203 5.69 0.44 3.88
CA MET A 203 4.48 0.53 3.06
C MET A 203 3.93 -0.87 2.81
N GLU A 204 2.65 -1.07 3.16
CA GLU A 204 1.95 -2.35 3.03
C GLU A 204 2.11 -2.94 1.62
N GLY A 205 2.34 -4.25 1.54
CA GLY A 205 2.53 -4.96 0.27
C GLY A 205 3.85 -4.66 -0.47
N SER A 206 4.74 -3.83 0.07
CA SER A 206 6.01 -3.47 -0.57
C SER A 206 7.23 -3.73 0.32
N ARG A 207 8.43 -3.63 -0.29
CA ARG A 207 9.72 -3.57 0.44
C ARG A 207 10.19 -2.13 0.69
N ARG A 208 9.31 -1.14 0.51
CA ARG A 208 9.62 0.28 0.67
C ARG A 208 9.29 0.72 2.09
N ILE A 209 10.07 1.65 2.61
CA ILE A 209 9.78 2.32 3.88
C ILE A 209 9.24 3.72 3.59
N ALA A 210 8.26 4.12 4.38
CA ALA A 210 7.74 5.47 4.46
C ALA A 210 8.33 6.13 5.71
N VAL A 211 8.83 7.34 5.54
CA VAL A 211 9.23 8.20 6.64
C VAL A 211 8.29 9.39 6.65
N THR A 212 7.67 9.62 7.80
CA THR A 212 6.82 10.77 8.04
C THR A 212 7.55 11.73 8.98
N LEU A 213 7.67 12.98 8.55
CA LEU A 213 8.16 14.09 9.37
C LEU A 213 6.99 15.04 9.65
N GLU A 214 6.64 15.20 10.92
CA GLU A 214 5.57 16.08 11.36
C GLU A 214 6.14 17.16 12.26
N TRP A 215 5.77 18.43 12.04
CA TRP A 215 6.13 19.53 12.95
C TRP A 215 4.87 19.96 13.73
N PRO A 216 4.65 19.44 14.95
CA PRO A 216 3.39 19.64 15.67
C PRO A 216 3.12 21.10 16.01
N ALA A 217 4.18 21.89 16.22
CA ALA A 217 4.09 23.31 16.51
C ALA A 217 4.09 24.20 15.24
N GLY A 218 4.10 23.59 14.04
CA GLY A 218 4.25 24.26 12.74
C GLY A 218 5.70 24.69 12.46
N PHE A 219 6.19 24.53 11.23
CA PHE A 219 7.59 24.79 10.88
C PHE A 219 7.89 26.23 10.42
N GLY A 220 6.86 27.05 10.20
CA GLY A 220 6.98 28.38 9.58
C GLY A 220 7.85 29.40 10.33
N ALA A 221 8.10 29.19 11.63
CA ALA A 221 8.97 30.03 12.43
C ALA A 221 10.46 29.67 12.34
N ALA A 222 10.80 28.50 11.76
CA ALA A 222 12.17 28.01 11.64
C ALA A 222 12.39 27.17 10.35
N PRO A 223 12.09 27.72 9.17
CA PRO A 223 12.05 26.97 7.91
C PRO A 223 13.41 26.38 7.53
N ASP A 224 14.51 27.07 7.80
CA ASP A 224 15.86 26.59 7.44
C ASP A 224 16.29 25.39 8.28
N ARG A 225 15.90 25.35 9.55
CA ARG A 225 16.19 24.20 10.43
C ARG A 225 15.29 23.00 10.12
N ALA A 226 14.02 23.25 9.81
CA ALA A 226 13.12 22.21 9.33
C ALA A 226 13.63 21.59 8.00
N ARG A 227 14.16 22.42 7.09
CA ARG A 227 14.83 21.97 5.87
C ARG A 227 16.09 21.17 6.15
N ALA A 228 16.91 21.58 7.12
CA ALA A 228 18.11 20.83 7.51
C ALA A 228 17.75 19.43 8.03
N ALA A 229 16.73 19.31 8.89
CA ALA A 229 16.25 18.03 9.38
C ALA A 229 15.71 17.14 8.24
N ALA A 230 14.88 17.70 7.35
CA ALA A 230 14.35 16.96 6.21
C ALA A 230 15.45 16.58 5.19
N GLY A 231 16.44 17.45 4.98
CA GLY A 231 17.58 17.19 4.12
C GLY A 231 18.43 16.03 4.64
N ALA A 232 18.71 15.99 5.94
CA ALA A 232 19.45 14.89 6.56
C ALA A 232 18.76 13.53 6.38
N VAL A 233 17.41 13.51 6.37
CA VAL A 233 16.63 12.32 6.04
C VAL A 233 16.76 11.93 4.57
N LEU A 234 16.66 12.89 3.64
CA LEU A 234 16.81 12.63 2.21
C LEU A 234 18.20 12.10 1.86
N ASP A 235 19.24 12.68 2.47
CA ASP A 235 20.64 12.28 2.28
C ASP A 235 20.89 10.83 2.73
N HIS A 236 20.27 10.39 3.84
CA HIS A 236 20.34 8.99 4.31
C HIS A 236 19.90 7.98 3.24
N PHE A 237 18.94 8.39 2.40
CA PHE A 237 18.41 7.58 1.32
C PHE A 237 19.03 7.90 -0.05
N GLY A 238 20.01 8.79 -0.11
CA GLY A 238 20.68 9.21 -1.34
C GLY A 238 19.77 10.01 -2.29
N PHE A 239 18.73 10.66 -1.77
CA PHE A 239 17.87 11.53 -2.56
C PHE A 239 18.48 12.93 -2.66
N ALA A 240 18.46 13.50 -3.87
CA ALA A 240 18.86 14.89 -4.04
C ALA A 240 17.85 15.82 -3.31
N PRO A 241 18.31 16.83 -2.56
CA PRO A 241 17.46 17.70 -1.73
C PRO A 241 16.31 18.38 -2.49
N GLY A 242 16.49 18.66 -3.79
CA GLY A 242 15.42 18.80 -4.78
C GLY A 242 14.24 19.75 -4.48
N PRO A 243 13.14 19.65 -5.24
CA PRO A 243 11.91 20.43 -5.03
C PRO A 243 11.18 20.07 -3.71
N SER A 244 11.50 18.93 -3.09
CA SER A 244 10.91 18.48 -1.82
C SER A 244 11.25 19.38 -0.64
N LEU A 245 12.45 20.00 -0.61
CA LEU A 245 12.80 21.01 0.40
C LEU A 245 12.34 22.43 0.02
N ALA A 246 12.04 22.68 -1.27
CA ALA A 246 11.51 23.95 -1.73
C ALA A 246 10.10 24.23 -1.16
N ALA A 247 9.27 23.19 -1.03
CA ALA A 247 7.94 23.25 -0.40
C ALA A 247 7.98 23.69 1.08
N LEU A 248 9.09 23.46 1.79
CA LEU A 248 9.29 23.86 3.18
C LEU A 248 9.67 25.34 3.37
N GLY A 249 9.73 26.15 2.30
CA GLY A 249 9.90 27.61 2.44
C GLY A 249 9.09 28.44 1.45
N GLY A 250 7.99 27.89 0.93
CA GLY A 250 6.99 28.64 0.19
C GLY A 250 5.89 29.14 1.13
N GLY A 251 6.18 30.17 1.91
CA GLY A 251 5.22 30.82 2.81
C GLY A 251 5.63 32.26 3.05
N ALA A 252 5.38 33.11 2.06
CA ALA A 252 5.08 34.52 2.26
C ALA A 252 3.57 34.68 2.16
#